data_AF-A0A1H5N8S5-F1
#
_entry.id   AF-A0A1H5N8S5-F1
#
_cell.length_a   1.000
_cell.length_b   1.000
_cell.length_c   1.000
_cell.angle_alpha   90.00
_cell.angle_beta   90.00
_cell.angle_gamma   90.00
#
_symmetry.space_group_name_H-M   'P 1'
#
loop_
_entity.id
_entity.type
_entity.pdbx_description
1 polymer ?
#
loop_
_entity_poly.entity_id
_entity_poly.type
_entity_poly.pdbx_seq_one_letter_code
_entity_poly.pdbx_strand_id
1 'polypeptide(L)'
;MDRDDLILISVDDHIIEPPDMFVNHLPERYKKDAPQLVHRDDGTDVWQFRGVTITNSALNAVAGRPKEEYGVEPQGLDEIRPGCYDVHERIKDMNAGGILAQMNFPSFPGFSARLFATEDADFSLALVRAYNDWHIDEWCAAYPGRFIPMALPAIWDAELCAAEVRRVAEKGVHSLTFTENPAVLGYPSFHDPYWNPLWRALSDTDTVMSVHIGSSGRLAVPAADSPPDVMITLQPMNIVSAAADLLWSPPIKQFPNLKIALSEGGTGWIPYFLERLDRTFEMHSTWTLQDFGGKLPSEVFREHFLTCFITDKLGVRLRHDIGIDNICWEGDYPHSDSLWPDAPEQLHDVMSSCDVPDDDARKITFENAMRWYSFDPFAHIPREQATVGALRRAAEGHDVTTRSRSHQLIEPAEKLEAFRSKARAAVAAAR
;
A
#
# COMPACT_ATOMS: atom_id res chain seq x y z
N MET A 1 -6.01 -25.51 -10.65
CA MET A 1 -6.74 -25.26 -9.40
C MET A 1 -8.11 -24.69 -9.76
N ASP A 2 -9.17 -25.13 -9.08
CA ASP A 2 -10.48 -24.47 -9.18
C ASP A 2 -10.41 -23.07 -8.53
N ARG A 3 -11.19 -22.11 -9.02
CA ARG A 3 -11.29 -20.77 -8.44
C ARG A 3 -11.67 -20.83 -6.96
N ASP A 4 -12.61 -21.71 -6.59
CA ASP A 4 -13.13 -21.79 -5.22
C ASP A 4 -12.13 -22.41 -4.22
N ASP A 5 -11.08 -23.04 -4.73
CA ASP A 5 -9.97 -23.61 -3.95
C ASP A 5 -8.80 -22.63 -3.75
N LEU A 6 -8.81 -21.48 -4.44
CA LEU A 6 -7.79 -20.44 -4.25
C LEU A 6 -7.82 -19.93 -2.81
N ILE A 7 -6.64 -19.54 -2.31
CA ILE A 7 -6.46 -18.82 -1.06
C ILE A 7 -5.76 -17.52 -1.40
N LEU A 8 -6.36 -16.38 -1.08
CA LEU A 8 -5.83 -15.07 -1.45
C LEU A 8 -5.40 -14.28 -0.22
N ILE A 9 -4.14 -13.86 -0.19
CA ILE A 9 -3.61 -12.84 0.71
C ILE A 9 -3.27 -11.63 -0.13
N SER A 10 -3.97 -10.54 0.08
CA SER A 10 -3.68 -9.26 -0.57
C SER A 10 -2.61 -8.52 0.24
N VAL A 11 -1.54 -8.08 -0.44
CA VAL A 11 -0.45 -7.33 0.18
C VAL A 11 -0.57 -5.82 -0.02
N ASP A 12 -1.67 -5.35 -0.62
CA ASP A 12 -1.98 -3.94 -0.75
C ASP A 12 -3.50 -3.74 -0.73
N ASP A 13 -3.95 -3.00 0.27
CA ASP A 13 -5.31 -2.55 0.51
C ASP A 13 -5.21 -1.35 1.44
N HIS A 14 -6.31 -0.64 1.67
CA HIS A 14 -6.34 0.60 2.43
C HIS A 14 -7.39 0.57 3.53
N ILE A 15 -7.08 1.27 4.62
CA ILE A 15 -8.04 1.61 5.66
C ILE A 15 -8.41 3.08 5.51
N ILE A 16 -9.70 3.36 5.65
CA ILE A 16 -10.18 4.70 5.95
C ILE A 16 -10.27 4.78 7.47
N GLU A 17 -9.37 5.53 8.10
CA GLU A 17 -9.22 5.49 9.55
C GLU A 17 -10.49 5.93 10.29
N PRO A 18 -10.95 5.17 11.30
CA PRO A 18 -12.11 5.56 12.08
C PRO A 18 -11.78 6.75 12.99
N PRO A 19 -12.76 7.62 13.28
CA PRO A 19 -12.54 8.87 14.01
C PRO A 19 -12.11 8.67 15.47
N ASP A 20 -12.32 7.47 16.03
CA ASP A 20 -12.03 7.13 17.42
C ASP A 20 -10.71 6.38 17.64
N MET A 21 -9.91 6.13 16.59
CA MET A 21 -8.66 5.35 16.70
C MET A 21 -7.66 5.87 17.75
N PHE A 22 -7.67 7.17 18.06
CA PHE A 22 -6.76 7.76 19.04
C PHE A 22 -7.24 7.64 20.50
N VAL A 23 -8.51 7.27 20.73
CA VAL A 23 -9.18 7.38 22.04
C VAL A 23 -8.44 6.58 23.13
N ASN A 24 -7.98 5.37 22.78
CA ASN A 24 -7.35 4.45 23.74
C ASN A 24 -5.83 4.61 23.84
N HIS A 25 -5.19 5.05 22.76
CA HIS A 25 -3.73 4.97 22.62
C HIS A 25 -3.00 6.31 22.72
N LEU A 26 -3.69 7.45 22.52
CA LEU A 26 -3.05 8.76 22.64
C LEU A 26 -3.01 9.21 24.12
N PRO A 27 -1.85 9.66 24.65
CA PRO A 27 -1.74 10.13 26.02
C PRO A 27 -2.74 11.25 26.36
N GLU A 28 -3.28 11.24 27.58
CA GLU A 28 -4.35 12.17 28.01
C GLU A 28 -4.01 13.65 27.76
N ARG A 29 -2.73 14.03 27.93
CA ARG A 29 -2.25 15.40 27.69
C ARG A 29 -2.41 15.88 26.24
N TYR A 30 -2.55 14.96 25.28
CA TYR A 30 -2.59 15.21 23.84
C TYR A 30 -3.95 14.93 23.20
N LYS A 31 -4.89 14.30 23.91
CA LYS A 31 -6.20 13.91 23.33
C LYS A 31 -7.00 15.05 22.73
N LYS A 32 -6.90 16.26 23.30
CA LYS A 32 -7.60 17.44 22.80
C LYS A 32 -7.03 17.98 21.49
N ASP A 33 -5.77 17.65 21.20
CA ASP A 33 -5.02 18.13 20.05
C ASP A 33 -4.94 17.07 18.93
N ALA A 34 -5.53 15.88 19.14
CA ALA A 34 -5.59 14.81 18.16
C ALA A 34 -6.25 15.30 16.85
N PRO A 35 -5.86 14.73 15.69
CA PRO A 35 -6.64 14.87 14.47
C PRO A 35 -8.11 14.51 14.71
N GLN A 36 -9.02 15.30 14.15
CA GLN A 36 -10.46 15.09 14.29
C GLN A 36 -11.13 15.00 12.93
N LEU A 37 -11.96 13.98 12.74
CA LEU A 37 -12.89 13.93 11.62
C LEU A 37 -14.07 14.84 11.91
N VAL A 38 -14.36 15.78 11.00
CA VAL A 38 -15.44 16.75 11.13
C VAL A 38 -16.39 16.59 9.95
N HIS A 39 -17.64 16.23 10.27
CA HIS A 39 -18.74 16.26 9.33
C HIS A 39 -19.21 17.71 9.11
N ARG A 40 -19.26 18.15 7.86
CA ARG A 40 -19.62 19.52 7.48
C ARG A 40 -21.08 19.63 7.07
N ASP A 41 -21.60 20.85 7.11
CA ASP A 41 -22.98 21.16 6.70
C ASP A 41 -23.28 20.83 5.22
N ASP A 42 -22.23 20.74 4.38
CA ASP A 42 -22.33 20.33 2.97
C ASP A 42 -22.37 18.81 2.76
N GLY A 43 -22.31 18.02 3.85
CA GLY A 43 -22.35 16.56 3.86
C GLY A 43 -20.98 15.90 3.69
N THR A 44 -19.88 16.67 3.61
CA THR A 44 -18.53 16.12 3.47
C THR A 44 -17.88 15.85 4.83
N ASP A 45 -17.06 14.79 4.91
CA ASP A 45 -16.19 14.56 6.06
C ASP A 45 -14.78 15.05 5.75
N VAL A 46 -14.20 15.82 6.68
CA VAL A 46 -12.82 16.30 6.57
C VAL A 46 -12.03 16.00 7.82
N TRP A 47 -10.75 15.66 7.67
CA TRP A 47 -9.84 15.67 8.81
C TRP A 47 -9.35 17.09 9.10
N GLN A 48 -9.48 17.51 10.36
CA GLN A 48 -8.90 18.74 10.88
C GLN A 48 -7.73 18.40 11.80
N PHE A 49 -6.57 18.99 11.52
CA PHE A 49 -5.38 18.84 12.37
C PHE A 49 -4.54 20.11 12.32
N ARG A 50 -4.32 20.74 13.49
CA ARG A 50 -3.47 21.94 13.65
C ARG A 50 -3.76 23.08 12.67
N GLY A 51 -5.03 23.29 12.35
CA GLY A 51 -5.48 24.32 11.40
C GLY A 51 -5.38 23.93 9.93
N VAL A 52 -4.89 22.72 9.62
CA VAL A 52 -4.94 22.12 8.29
C VAL A 52 -6.25 21.36 8.14
N THR A 53 -6.92 21.55 6.99
CA THR A 53 -8.06 20.73 6.56
C THR A 53 -7.58 19.77 5.47
N ILE A 54 -7.84 18.49 5.66
CA ILE A 54 -7.63 17.45 4.65
C ILE A 54 -9.01 17.05 4.13
N THR A 55 -9.28 17.38 2.87
CA THR A 55 -10.63 17.32 2.29
C THR A 55 -11.00 15.97 1.68
N ASN A 56 -10.07 15.01 1.62
CA ASN A 56 -10.28 13.73 0.96
C ASN A 56 -10.25 12.58 1.99
N SER A 57 -11.23 12.56 2.89
CA SER A 57 -11.24 11.63 4.02
C SER A 57 -11.50 10.18 3.61
N ALA A 58 -12.07 9.96 2.43
CA ALA A 58 -12.42 8.62 1.93
C ALA A 58 -11.66 8.27 0.64
N LEU A 59 -10.52 8.92 0.36
CA LEU A 59 -9.53 8.67 -0.70
C LEU A 59 -9.96 7.62 -1.77
N ASN A 60 -10.84 7.97 -2.72
CA ASN A 60 -11.25 7.06 -3.81
C ASN A 60 -11.82 5.69 -3.36
N ALA A 61 -12.39 5.58 -2.15
CA ALA A 61 -12.94 4.34 -1.60
C ALA A 61 -14.27 3.96 -2.26
N VAL A 62 -14.19 3.43 -3.48
CA VAL A 62 -15.32 3.19 -4.38
C VAL A 62 -15.76 1.73 -4.48
N ALA A 63 -15.21 0.81 -3.68
CA ALA A 63 -15.65 -0.59 -3.64
C ALA A 63 -17.18 -0.72 -3.53
N GLY A 64 -17.79 -1.44 -4.48
CA GLY A 64 -19.24 -1.62 -4.56
C GLY A 64 -20.04 -0.41 -5.07
N ARG A 65 -19.39 0.61 -5.62
CA ARG A 65 -20.02 1.76 -6.30
C ARG A 65 -20.04 1.59 -7.82
N PRO A 66 -20.99 2.21 -8.54
CA PRO A 66 -21.00 2.19 -10.00
C PRO A 66 -19.81 2.97 -10.56
N LYS A 67 -19.25 2.51 -11.69
CA LYS A 67 -18.06 3.11 -12.33
C LYS A 67 -18.28 4.56 -12.74
N GLU A 68 -19.53 4.92 -13.05
CA GLU A 68 -19.95 6.27 -13.39
C GLU A 68 -19.71 7.27 -12.24
N GLU A 69 -19.59 6.78 -11.00
CA GLU A 69 -19.33 7.59 -9.82
C GLU A 69 -17.85 7.74 -9.48
N TYR A 70 -16.94 7.02 -10.15
CA TYR A 70 -15.51 7.08 -9.83
C TYR A 70 -14.95 8.49 -10.04
N GLY A 71 -14.03 8.92 -9.17
CA GLY A 71 -13.56 10.30 -9.13
C GLY A 71 -12.84 10.65 -7.83
N VAL A 72 -12.96 11.91 -7.41
CA VAL A 72 -12.42 12.39 -6.12
C VAL A 72 -13.43 12.12 -4.99
N GLU A 73 -14.65 11.75 -5.36
CA GLU A 73 -15.72 11.24 -4.51
C GLU A 73 -15.50 9.73 -4.29
N PRO A 74 -15.82 9.15 -3.13
CA PRO A 74 -16.60 9.66 -1.98
C PRO A 74 -15.92 10.74 -1.13
N GLN A 75 -16.71 11.55 -0.44
CA GLN A 75 -16.20 12.58 0.49
C GLN A 75 -16.66 12.38 1.94
N GLY A 76 -17.63 11.49 2.21
CA GLY A 76 -18.08 11.10 3.56
C GLY A 76 -17.94 9.60 3.84
N LEU A 77 -17.85 9.23 5.12
CA LEU A 77 -17.86 7.83 5.59
C LEU A 77 -19.21 7.13 5.35
N ASP A 78 -20.29 7.90 5.26
CA ASP A 78 -21.62 7.42 4.90
C ASP A 78 -21.77 7.10 3.40
N GLU A 79 -20.90 7.65 2.56
CA GLU A 79 -20.86 7.40 1.12
C GLU A 79 -20.01 6.17 0.74
N ILE A 80 -19.41 5.48 1.71
CA ILE A 80 -18.55 4.31 1.50
C ILE A 80 -19.10 3.06 2.15
N ARG A 81 -18.47 1.92 1.87
CA ARG A 81 -18.81 0.68 2.57
C ARG A 81 -18.33 0.81 4.01
N PRO A 82 -19.12 0.37 5.01
CA PRO A 82 -18.66 0.33 6.39
C PRO A 82 -17.35 -0.45 6.56
N GLY A 83 -17.11 -1.48 5.75
CA GLY A 83 -15.84 -2.22 5.74
C GLY A 83 -14.60 -1.36 5.50
N CYS A 84 -14.74 -0.16 4.92
CA CYS A 84 -13.63 0.78 4.78
C CYS A 84 -13.05 1.24 6.13
N TYR A 85 -13.86 1.36 7.19
CA TYR A 85 -13.48 1.94 8.49
C TYR A 85 -13.91 1.11 9.72
N ASP A 86 -14.79 0.11 9.56
CA ASP A 86 -15.21 -0.82 10.61
C ASP A 86 -14.61 -2.20 10.35
N VAL A 87 -13.84 -2.71 11.30
CA VAL A 87 -13.11 -3.98 11.17
C VAL A 87 -14.02 -5.21 11.08
N HIS A 88 -15.19 -5.18 11.71
CA HIS A 88 -16.14 -6.29 11.66
C HIS A 88 -16.83 -6.37 10.30
N GLU A 89 -17.19 -5.22 9.75
CA GLU A 89 -17.70 -5.11 8.38
C GLU A 89 -16.62 -5.40 7.34
N ARG A 90 -15.35 -5.04 7.62
CA ARG A 90 -14.20 -5.38 6.78
C ARG A 90 -14.07 -6.89 6.62
N ILE A 91 -14.17 -7.66 7.70
CA ILE A 91 -14.13 -9.13 7.62
C ILE A 91 -15.25 -9.70 6.76
N LYS A 92 -16.45 -9.11 6.80
CA LYS A 92 -17.56 -9.54 5.93
C LYS A 92 -17.27 -9.23 4.46
N ASP A 93 -16.74 -8.04 4.17
CA ASP A 93 -16.32 -7.66 2.82
C ASP A 93 -15.19 -8.56 2.31
N MET A 94 -14.18 -8.85 3.12
CA MET A 94 -13.11 -9.80 2.80
C MET A 94 -13.66 -11.20 2.52
N ASN A 95 -14.54 -11.72 3.39
CA ASN A 95 -15.14 -13.03 3.20
C ASN A 95 -15.96 -13.10 1.90
N ALA A 96 -16.76 -12.07 1.62
CA ALA A 96 -17.57 -11.99 0.41
C ALA A 96 -16.71 -11.85 -0.86
N GLY A 97 -15.57 -11.15 -0.76
CA GLY A 97 -14.57 -11.06 -1.81
C GLY A 97 -13.69 -12.30 -1.95
N GLY A 98 -13.82 -13.31 -1.07
CA GLY A 98 -12.99 -14.51 -1.08
C GLY A 98 -11.53 -14.28 -0.67
N ILE A 99 -11.27 -13.25 0.16
CA ILE A 99 -9.93 -12.84 0.58
C ILE A 99 -9.66 -13.30 2.01
N LEU A 100 -8.62 -14.12 2.19
CA LEU A 100 -8.23 -14.64 3.50
C LEU A 100 -7.67 -13.52 4.36
N ALA A 101 -6.65 -12.82 3.87
CA ALA A 101 -5.98 -11.78 4.64
C ALA A 101 -5.62 -10.57 3.78
N GLN A 102 -5.49 -9.41 4.43
CA GLN A 102 -5.13 -8.14 3.79
C GLN A 102 -4.02 -7.44 4.58
N MET A 103 -3.12 -6.75 3.89
CA MET A 103 -2.24 -5.74 4.49
C MET A 103 -2.83 -4.37 4.19
N ASN A 104 -2.96 -3.51 5.20
CA ASN A 104 -3.63 -2.24 5.02
C ASN A 104 -2.70 -1.04 5.17
N PHE A 105 -2.52 -0.30 4.08
CA PHE A 105 -1.87 1.00 4.08
C PHE A 105 -2.76 2.09 4.70
N PRO A 106 -2.15 3.11 5.31
CA PRO A 106 -2.86 4.27 5.86
C PRO A 106 -3.44 5.16 4.74
N SER A 107 -4.45 5.96 5.08
CA SER A 107 -5.02 6.96 4.18
C SER A 107 -4.75 8.39 4.68
N PHE A 108 -5.46 8.87 5.70
CA PHE A 108 -5.36 10.29 6.10
C PHE A 108 -3.98 10.72 6.65
N PRO A 109 -3.19 9.90 7.38
CA PRO A 109 -1.83 10.26 7.81
C PRO A 109 -0.86 10.36 6.62
N GLY A 110 -1.25 9.79 5.48
CA GLY A 110 -0.41 9.48 4.33
C GLY A 110 0.50 8.26 4.56
N PHE A 111 1.01 7.69 3.47
CA PHE A 111 1.92 6.52 3.44
C PHE A 111 3.27 6.70 4.15
N SER A 112 3.52 7.84 4.77
CA SER A 112 4.74 8.10 5.53
C SER A 112 4.48 8.86 6.83
N ALA A 113 3.22 8.94 7.27
CA ALA A 113 2.81 9.65 8.50
C ALA A 113 3.29 11.11 8.58
N ARG A 114 3.58 11.73 7.42
CA ARG A 114 4.10 13.11 7.35
C ARG A 114 3.16 14.09 8.02
N LEU A 115 1.85 13.83 7.98
CA LEU A 115 0.86 14.66 8.64
C LEU A 115 1.13 14.81 10.14
N PHE A 116 1.69 13.79 10.80
CA PHE A 116 1.97 13.81 12.23
C PHE A 116 3.29 14.52 12.59
N ALA A 117 4.08 14.96 11.61
CA ALA A 117 5.28 15.75 11.86
C ALA A 117 4.89 17.18 12.27
N THR A 118 5.01 17.48 13.57
CA THR A 118 4.72 18.81 14.13
C THR A 118 5.97 19.42 14.77
N GLU A 119 5.89 20.66 15.25
CA GLU A 119 7.01 21.29 15.99
C GLU A 119 7.22 20.71 17.41
N ASP A 120 6.25 19.96 17.94
CA ASP A 120 6.41 19.17 19.17
C ASP A 120 6.76 17.73 18.78
N ALA A 121 8.04 17.36 18.94
CA ALA A 121 8.53 16.03 18.60
C ALA A 121 7.93 14.92 19.49
N ASP A 122 7.65 15.21 20.76
CA ASP A 122 7.05 14.24 21.69
C ASP A 122 5.60 13.96 21.29
N PHE A 123 4.86 15.00 20.90
CA PHE A 123 3.50 14.85 20.40
C PHE A 123 3.46 14.10 19.06
N SER A 124 4.37 14.44 18.15
CA SER A 124 4.50 13.79 16.84
C SER A 124 4.73 12.29 16.98
N LEU A 125 5.66 11.89 17.86
CA LEU A 125 5.93 10.49 18.15
C LEU A 125 4.75 9.82 18.88
N ALA A 126 4.05 10.54 19.76
CA ALA A 126 2.86 10.02 20.43
C ALA A 126 1.71 9.71 19.45
N LEU A 127 1.53 10.52 18.40
CA LEU A 127 0.56 10.26 17.33
C LEU A 127 0.92 9.00 16.52
N VAL A 128 2.17 8.86 16.11
CA VAL A 128 2.65 7.66 15.37
C VAL A 128 2.46 6.41 16.22
N ARG A 129 2.87 6.44 17.49
CA ARG A 129 2.70 5.30 18.40
C ARG A 129 1.24 4.98 18.64
N ALA A 130 0.40 5.99 18.80
CA ALA A 130 -1.03 5.78 19.03
C ALA A 130 -1.71 5.15 17.81
N TYR A 131 -1.38 5.59 16.59
CA TYR A 131 -1.84 4.95 15.36
C TYR A 131 -1.34 3.50 15.27
N ASN A 132 -0.05 3.27 15.47
CA ASN A 132 0.54 1.93 15.37
C ASN A 132 -0.08 0.98 16.40
N ASP A 133 -0.23 1.43 17.64
CA ASP A 133 -0.83 0.60 18.69
C ASP A 133 -2.31 0.32 18.41
N TRP A 134 -3.09 1.29 17.93
CA TRP A 134 -4.47 1.04 17.48
C TRP A 134 -4.53 0.03 16.33
N HIS A 135 -3.72 0.22 15.29
CA HIS A 135 -3.72 -0.67 14.13
C HIS A 135 -3.36 -2.11 14.53
N ILE A 136 -2.39 -2.27 15.43
CA ILE A 136 -1.95 -3.59 15.90
C ILE A 136 -2.96 -4.21 16.89
N ASP A 137 -3.31 -3.47 17.95
CA ASP A 137 -4.00 -4.01 19.13
C ASP A 137 -5.53 -3.99 18.98
N GLU A 138 -6.08 -3.19 18.07
CA GLU A 138 -7.51 -3.11 17.83
C GLU A 138 -7.87 -3.62 16.44
N TRP A 139 -7.29 -3.07 15.37
CA TRP A 139 -7.64 -3.47 14.01
C TRP A 139 -7.18 -4.89 13.67
N CYS A 140 -5.86 -5.15 13.70
CA CYS A 140 -5.32 -6.47 13.37
C CYS A 140 -5.71 -7.54 14.40
N ALA A 141 -5.65 -7.20 15.69
CA ALA A 141 -5.95 -8.15 16.76
C ALA A 141 -7.44 -8.49 16.91
N ALA A 142 -8.38 -7.71 16.34
CA ALA A 142 -9.80 -8.07 16.33
C ALA A 142 -10.05 -9.43 15.66
N TYR A 143 -9.24 -9.78 14.65
CA TYR A 143 -9.33 -11.05 13.93
C TYR A 143 -7.92 -11.60 13.58
N PRO A 144 -7.27 -12.31 14.52
CA PRO A 144 -5.95 -12.89 14.28
C PRO A 144 -5.90 -13.77 13.04
N GLY A 145 -4.86 -13.61 12.22
CA GLY A 145 -4.70 -14.31 10.94
C GLY A 145 -5.49 -13.71 9.77
N ARG A 146 -6.20 -12.59 9.95
CA ARG A 146 -6.91 -11.89 8.87
C ARG A 146 -6.20 -10.64 8.37
N PHE A 147 -5.21 -10.12 9.09
CA PHE A 147 -4.50 -8.91 8.72
C PHE A 147 -3.00 -9.08 8.88
N ILE A 148 -2.23 -8.63 7.90
CA ILE A 148 -0.79 -8.42 8.03
C ILE A 148 -0.59 -7.04 8.66
N PRO A 149 -0.07 -6.93 9.89
CA PRO A 149 0.11 -5.63 10.54
C PRO A 149 1.19 -4.81 9.85
N MET A 150 0.96 -3.50 9.73
CA MET A 150 1.91 -2.55 9.16
C MET A 150 2.09 -1.34 10.07
N ALA A 151 3.32 -0.90 10.27
CA ALA A 151 3.62 0.29 11.06
C ALA A 151 3.81 1.53 10.20
N LEU A 152 3.44 2.68 10.76
CA LEU A 152 3.82 4.01 10.30
C LEU A 152 5.25 4.36 10.73
N PRO A 153 5.98 5.13 9.90
CA PRO A 153 7.31 5.61 10.25
C PRO A 153 7.25 6.93 11.04
N ALA A 154 8.25 7.17 11.88
CA ALA A 154 8.57 8.53 12.34
C ALA A 154 9.44 9.21 11.28
N ILE A 155 8.83 9.60 10.15
CA ILE A 155 9.54 10.01 8.91
C ILE A 155 10.49 11.21 9.07
N TRP A 156 10.38 11.99 10.14
CA TRP A 156 11.24 13.15 10.40
C TRP A 156 12.55 12.81 11.12
N ASP A 157 12.70 11.59 11.65
CA ASP A 157 13.88 11.19 12.44
C ASP A 157 14.21 9.70 12.25
N ALA A 158 15.39 9.42 11.67
CA ALA A 158 15.83 8.06 11.39
C ALA A 158 16.03 7.19 12.65
N GLU A 159 16.47 7.77 13.78
CA GLU A 159 16.67 7.04 15.03
C GLU A 159 15.33 6.73 15.70
N LEU A 160 14.40 7.70 15.74
CA LEU A 160 13.05 7.46 16.24
C LEU A 160 12.30 6.44 15.37
N CYS A 161 12.44 6.51 14.05
CA CYS A 161 11.85 5.55 13.13
C CYS A 161 12.41 4.14 13.38
N ALA A 162 13.74 4.02 13.51
CA ALA A 162 14.40 2.77 13.85
C ALA A 162 13.98 2.21 15.22
N ALA A 163 13.82 3.06 16.23
CA ALA A 163 13.35 2.66 17.55
C ALA A 163 11.90 2.17 17.51
N GLU A 164 11.04 2.82 16.72
CA GLU A 164 9.65 2.42 16.57
C GLU A 164 9.52 1.09 15.81
N VAL A 165 10.29 0.88 14.74
CA VAL A 165 10.39 -0.43 14.04
C VAL A 165 10.71 -1.55 15.02
N ARG A 166 11.73 -1.37 15.87
CA ARG A 166 12.10 -2.39 16.87
C ARG A 166 10.97 -2.63 17.87
N ARG A 167 10.31 -1.57 18.33
CA ARG A 167 9.19 -1.67 19.29
C ARG A 167 8.01 -2.47 18.71
N VAL A 168 7.61 -2.19 17.47
CA VAL A 168 6.47 -2.90 16.85
C VAL A 168 6.85 -4.32 16.43
N ALA A 169 8.13 -4.57 16.10
CA ALA A 169 8.61 -5.93 15.84
C ALA A 169 8.48 -6.84 17.08
N GLU A 170 8.67 -6.30 18.30
CA GLU A 170 8.39 -7.04 19.55
C GLU A 170 6.89 -7.43 19.69
N LYS A 171 5.99 -6.73 18.99
CA LYS A 171 4.56 -7.03 18.89
C LYS A 171 4.21 -7.93 17.69
N GLY A 172 5.20 -8.40 16.93
CA GLY A 172 5.01 -9.27 15.76
C GLY A 172 4.74 -8.53 14.44
N VAL A 173 5.07 -7.24 14.36
CA VAL A 173 4.92 -6.45 13.12
C VAL A 173 6.20 -6.53 12.29
N HIS A 174 6.08 -7.01 11.05
CA HIS A 174 7.19 -7.17 10.11
C HIS A 174 6.98 -6.42 8.78
N SER A 175 6.21 -5.33 8.82
CA SER A 175 6.05 -4.39 7.71
C SER A 175 6.05 -2.94 8.20
N LEU A 176 6.72 -2.06 7.45
CA LEU A 176 6.76 -0.61 7.64
C LEU A 176 6.38 0.07 6.32
N THR A 177 5.37 0.94 6.32
CA THR A 177 5.13 1.80 5.16
C THR A 177 6.18 2.92 5.08
N PHE A 178 6.67 3.21 3.87
CA PHE A 178 7.63 4.28 3.66
C PHE A 178 7.45 4.96 2.30
N THR A 179 8.00 6.17 2.19
CA THR A 179 7.93 6.96 0.96
C THR A 179 8.82 6.39 -0.15
N GLU A 180 8.33 6.47 -1.38
CA GLU A 180 9.07 6.14 -2.61
C GLU A 180 10.20 7.13 -2.89
N ASN A 181 10.16 8.33 -2.27
CA ASN A 181 11.21 9.32 -2.40
C ASN A 181 11.26 10.29 -1.21
N PRO A 182 12.15 10.07 -0.22
CA PRO A 182 12.28 10.96 0.94
C PRO A 182 12.82 12.35 0.56
N ALA A 183 13.63 12.46 -0.49
CA ALA A 183 14.18 13.74 -0.94
C ALA A 183 13.11 14.70 -1.48
N VAL A 184 12.10 14.19 -2.18
CA VAL A 184 10.94 14.98 -2.63
C VAL A 184 10.15 15.54 -1.45
N LEU A 185 10.14 14.81 -0.32
CA LEU A 185 9.49 15.25 0.92
C LEU A 185 10.35 16.21 1.76
N GLY A 186 11.60 16.49 1.35
CA GLY A 186 12.53 17.37 2.05
C GLY A 186 13.44 16.67 3.06
N TYR A 187 13.46 15.33 3.08
CA TYR A 187 14.35 14.54 3.93
C TYR A 187 15.59 14.06 3.16
N PRO A 188 16.64 13.54 3.82
CA PRO A 188 17.79 12.95 3.13
C PRO A 188 17.39 11.82 2.17
N SER A 189 18.13 11.63 1.08
CA SER A 189 17.85 10.58 0.10
C SER A 189 18.20 9.18 0.63
N PHE A 190 17.79 8.12 -0.07
CA PHE A 190 18.19 6.74 0.28
C PHE A 190 19.71 6.50 0.28
N HIS A 191 20.46 7.37 -0.39
CA HIS A 191 21.92 7.30 -0.46
C HIS A 191 22.62 7.94 0.74
N ASP A 192 21.90 8.74 1.52
CA ASP A 192 22.45 9.44 2.67
C ASP A 192 22.57 8.50 3.88
N PRO A 193 23.73 8.43 4.56
CA PRO A 193 23.89 7.60 5.76
C PRO A 193 22.97 7.98 6.92
N TYR A 194 22.27 9.12 6.86
CA TYR A 194 21.23 9.52 7.80
C TYR A 194 20.24 8.40 8.09
N TRP A 195 19.85 7.61 7.08
CA TRP A 195 18.88 6.52 7.23
C TRP A 195 19.48 5.19 7.71
N ASN A 196 20.79 5.10 7.94
CA ASN A 196 21.45 3.87 8.42
C ASN A 196 20.85 3.26 9.70
N PRO A 197 20.38 4.05 10.69
CA PRO A 197 19.67 3.49 11.83
C PRO A 197 18.41 2.72 11.43
N LEU A 198 17.64 3.25 10.47
CA LEU A 198 16.44 2.62 9.94
C LEU A 198 16.79 1.35 9.16
N TRP A 199 17.74 1.40 8.23
CA TRP A 199 18.17 0.22 7.45
C TRP A 199 18.62 -0.92 8.33
N ARG A 200 19.37 -0.60 9.40
CA ARG A 200 19.78 -1.57 10.40
C ARG A 200 18.58 -2.15 11.16
N ALA A 201 17.65 -1.31 11.61
CA ALA A 201 16.46 -1.80 12.32
C ALA A 201 15.60 -2.73 11.46
N LEU A 202 15.36 -2.36 10.19
CA LEU A 202 14.63 -3.19 9.25
C LEU A 202 15.33 -4.55 9.04
N SER A 203 16.64 -4.54 8.81
CA SER A 203 17.42 -5.76 8.63
C SER A 203 17.52 -6.62 9.89
N ASP A 204 17.65 -6.02 11.08
CA ASP A 204 17.77 -6.75 12.36
C ASP A 204 16.46 -7.43 12.77
N THR A 205 15.32 -6.85 12.36
CA THR A 205 13.96 -7.30 12.74
C THR A 205 13.27 -8.08 11.64
N ASP A 206 13.94 -8.29 10.50
CA ASP A 206 13.36 -8.90 9.29
C ASP A 206 12.07 -8.18 8.84
N THR A 207 12.01 -6.86 9.02
CA THR A 207 10.85 -6.02 8.68
C THR A 207 10.98 -5.58 7.21
N VAL A 208 9.92 -5.81 6.44
CA VAL A 208 9.81 -5.35 5.06
C VAL A 208 9.51 -3.85 5.04
N MET A 209 10.27 -3.08 4.26
CA MET A 209 9.88 -1.71 3.93
C MET A 209 8.96 -1.73 2.71
N SER A 210 7.68 -1.46 2.92
CA SER A 210 6.67 -1.40 1.88
C SER A 210 6.55 0.02 1.33
N VAL A 211 6.88 0.17 0.06
CA VAL A 211 6.88 1.44 -0.67
C VAL A 211 5.69 1.44 -1.62
N HIS A 212 4.71 2.28 -1.31
CA HIS A 212 3.50 2.45 -2.11
C HIS A 212 3.70 3.54 -3.17
N ILE A 213 3.11 3.39 -4.36
CA ILE A 213 3.14 4.45 -5.36
C ILE A 213 2.48 5.73 -4.85
N GLY A 214 2.99 6.88 -5.31
CA GLY A 214 2.42 8.19 -4.96
C GLY A 214 2.70 8.64 -3.52
N SER A 215 3.42 7.85 -2.72
CA SER A 215 3.78 8.16 -1.33
C SER A 215 4.71 9.36 -1.16
N SER A 216 5.39 9.79 -2.23
CA SER A 216 6.15 11.05 -2.24
C SER A 216 5.28 12.29 -2.50
N GLY A 217 4.00 12.11 -2.87
CA GLY A 217 3.10 13.19 -3.25
C GLY A 217 3.42 13.83 -4.60
N ARG A 218 4.38 13.30 -5.37
CA ARG A 218 4.74 13.81 -6.68
C ARG A 218 4.35 12.82 -7.77
N LEU A 219 3.29 13.16 -8.49
CA LEU A 219 2.81 12.38 -9.63
C LEU A 219 3.42 12.89 -10.95
N ALA A 220 3.66 11.97 -11.89
CA ALA A 220 4.09 12.31 -13.24
C ALA A 220 2.93 12.88 -14.06
N VAL A 221 2.89 14.20 -14.22
CA VAL A 221 1.95 14.90 -15.12
C VAL A 221 2.77 15.55 -16.24
N PRO A 222 2.82 14.95 -17.45
CA PRO A 222 3.69 15.42 -18.52
C PRO A 222 3.41 16.85 -18.97
N ALA A 223 2.13 17.26 -19.01
CA ALA A 223 1.70 18.60 -19.40
C ALA A 223 0.41 19.02 -18.69
N ALA A 224 0.22 20.33 -18.50
CA ALA A 224 -0.93 20.89 -17.78
C ALA A 224 -2.29 20.56 -18.42
N ASP A 225 -2.31 20.30 -19.72
CA ASP A 225 -3.46 19.94 -20.53
C ASP A 225 -3.60 18.42 -20.77
N SER A 226 -2.73 17.61 -20.14
CA SER A 226 -2.89 16.17 -20.15
C SER A 226 -4.22 15.78 -19.49
N PRO A 227 -5.00 14.87 -20.11
CA PRO A 227 -6.19 14.35 -19.46
C PRO A 227 -5.81 13.50 -18.23
N PRO A 228 -6.73 13.31 -17.26
CA PRO A 228 -6.49 12.49 -16.07
C PRO A 228 -5.96 11.09 -16.40
N ASP A 229 -6.41 10.50 -17.52
CA ASP A 229 -6.01 9.19 -18.01
C ASP A 229 -4.49 9.02 -18.15
N VAL A 230 -3.77 10.09 -18.52
CA VAL A 230 -2.31 10.06 -18.63
C VAL A 230 -1.67 9.86 -17.26
N MET A 231 -2.15 10.58 -16.24
CA MET A 231 -1.64 10.47 -14.88
C MET A 231 -1.96 9.08 -14.31
N ILE A 232 -3.19 8.61 -14.48
CA ILE A 232 -3.65 7.29 -14.02
C ILE A 232 -2.83 6.17 -14.68
N THR A 233 -2.61 6.25 -16.00
CA THR A 233 -1.80 5.26 -16.74
C THR A 233 -0.35 5.21 -16.25
N LEU A 234 0.23 6.35 -15.87
CA LEU A 234 1.63 6.44 -15.44
C LEU A 234 1.84 6.09 -13.96
N GLN A 235 0.78 6.06 -13.15
CA GLN A 235 0.87 5.91 -11.69
C GLN A 235 1.61 4.64 -11.26
N PRO A 236 1.20 3.42 -11.66
CA PRO A 236 1.91 2.19 -11.31
C PRO A 236 3.37 2.20 -11.79
N MET A 237 3.62 2.78 -12.97
CA MET A 237 4.96 2.88 -13.55
C MET A 237 5.89 3.89 -12.85
N ASN A 238 5.37 4.77 -11.98
CA ASN A 238 6.23 5.73 -11.27
C ASN A 238 7.14 5.03 -10.25
N ILE A 239 6.71 3.88 -9.71
CA ILE A 239 7.49 3.11 -8.72
C ILE A 239 8.86 2.68 -9.24
N VAL A 240 9.01 2.57 -10.58
CA VAL A 240 10.27 2.22 -11.25
C VAL A 240 11.40 3.14 -10.82
N SER A 241 11.11 4.42 -10.59
CA SER A 241 12.11 5.39 -10.13
C SER A 241 12.63 5.04 -8.74
N ALA A 242 11.74 4.68 -7.82
CA ALA A 242 12.11 4.26 -6.47
C ALA A 242 12.87 2.92 -6.49
N ALA A 243 12.41 1.95 -7.30
CA ALA A 243 13.08 0.67 -7.49
C ALA A 243 14.53 0.84 -7.97
N ALA A 244 14.75 1.72 -8.96
CA ALA A 244 16.09 2.05 -9.43
C ALA A 244 16.91 2.73 -8.34
N ASP A 245 16.38 3.80 -7.73
CA ASP A 245 17.12 4.59 -6.74
C ASP A 245 17.56 3.75 -5.53
N LEU A 246 16.66 2.91 -5.01
CA LEU A 246 16.93 1.97 -3.93
C LEU A 246 17.96 0.91 -4.34
N LEU A 247 17.82 0.23 -5.48
CA LEU A 247 18.75 -0.82 -5.90
C LEU A 247 20.19 -0.31 -6.02
N TRP A 248 20.37 0.90 -6.57
CA TRP A 248 21.69 1.51 -6.73
C TRP A 248 22.25 2.10 -5.44
N SER A 249 21.41 2.26 -4.41
CA SER A 249 21.81 2.87 -3.15
C SER A 249 22.75 1.99 -2.30
N PRO A 250 23.56 2.59 -1.40
CA PRO A 250 24.40 1.85 -0.47
C PRO A 250 23.69 0.83 0.44
N PRO A 251 22.48 1.08 1.02
CA PRO A 251 21.89 0.13 1.96
C PRO A 251 21.63 -1.26 1.39
N ILE A 252 21.26 -1.38 0.12
CA ILE A 252 21.08 -2.70 -0.52
C ILE A 252 22.36 -3.53 -0.51
N LYS A 253 23.52 -2.88 -0.64
CA LYS A 253 24.83 -3.55 -0.61
C LYS A 253 25.35 -3.76 0.82
N GLN A 254 24.93 -2.93 1.77
CA GLN A 254 25.41 -2.95 3.16
C GLN A 254 24.58 -3.89 4.06
N PHE A 255 23.29 -4.08 3.74
CA PHE A 255 22.34 -4.86 4.52
C PHE A 255 21.78 -5.99 3.66
N PRO A 256 22.46 -7.16 3.59
CA PRO A 256 22.13 -8.24 2.65
C PRO A 256 20.78 -8.90 2.89
N ASN A 257 20.12 -8.65 4.03
CA ASN A 257 18.80 -9.17 4.36
C ASN A 257 17.71 -8.08 4.32
N LEU A 258 18.01 -6.87 3.84
CA LEU A 258 17.02 -5.80 3.74
C LEU A 258 15.94 -6.19 2.74
N LYS A 259 14.67 -6.09 3.13
CA LYS A 259 13.52 -6.44 2.28
C LYS A 259 12.73 -5.19 1.91
N ILE A 260 12.37 -5.07 0.65
CA ILE A 260 11.59 -3.96 0.11
C ILE A 260 10.42 -4.52 -0.69
N ALA A 261 9.20 -4.05 -0.42
CA ALA A 261 8.05 -4.32 -1.28
C ALA A 261 7.69 -3.07 -2.09
N LEU A 262 7.43 -3.26 -3.38
CA LEU A 262 6.99 -2.23 -4.31
C LEU A 262 5.50 -2.44 -4.59
N SER A 263 4.67 -1.66 -3.88
CA SER A 263 3.21 -1.80 -3.77
C SER A 263 2.47 -0.95 -4.81
N GLU A 264 1.40 -1.52 -5.38
CA GLU A 264 0.57 -0.93 -6.45
C GLU A 264 1.39 -0.52 -7.70
N GLY A 265 2.52 -1.20 -7.92
CA GLY A 265 3.49 -0.90 -8.99
C GLY A 265 3.27 -1.64 -10.30
N GLY A 266 2.42 -2.67 -10.28
CA GLY A 266 2.34 -3.67 -11.34
C GLY A 266 3.66 -4.42 -11.57
N THR A 267 3.60 -5.46 -12.39
CA THR A 267 4.73 -6.40 -12.55
C THR A 267 5.19 -6.58 -13.99
N GLY A 268 4.41 -6.13 -14.98
CA GLY A 268 4.72 -6.33 -16.39
C GLY A 268 6.01 -5.66 -16.89
N TRP A 269 6.49 -4.62 -16.20
CA TRP A 269 7.69 -3.87 -16.56
C TRP A 269 8.99 -4.48 -16.00
N ILE A 270 8.89 -5.35 -15.00
CA ILE A 270 10.04 -5.85 -14.23
C ILE A 270 11.07 -6.58 -15.11
N PRO A 271 10.71 -7.51 -16.03
CA PRO A 271 11.71 -8.22 -16.83
C PRO A 271 12.58 -7.27 -17.67
N TYR A 272 11.96 -6.27 -18.30
CA TYR A 272 12.70 -5.24 -19.04
C TYR A 272 13.62 -4.41 -18.13
N PHE A 273 13.13 -4.06 -16.93
CA PHE A 273 13.93 -3.32 -15.97
C PHE A 273 15.16 -4.11 -15.52
N LEU A 274 15.02 -5.40 -15.22
CA LEU A 274 16.13 -6.27 -14.87
C LEU A 274 17.19 -6.32 -15.98
N GLU A 275 16.78 -6.50 -17.24
CA GLU A 275 17.70 -6.43 -18.39
C GLU A 275 18.40 -5.07 -18.48
N ARG A 276 17.65 -3.98 -18.28
CA ARG A 276 18.17 -2.61 -18.35
C ARG A 276 19.19 -2.33 -17.25
N LEU A 277 18.97 -2.85 -16.04
CA LEU A 277 19.89 -2.72 -14.91
C LEU A 277 21.22 -3.42 -15.20
N ASP A 278 21.18 -4.66 -15.63
CA ASP A 278 22.38 -5.44 -15.95
C ASP A 278 23.15 -4.80 -17.09
N ARG A 279 22.44 -4.33 -18.13
CA ARG A 279 23.06 -3.58 -19.23
C ARG A 279 23.70 -2.27 -18.76
N THR A 280 23.07 -1.57 -17.82
CA THR A 280 23.64 -0.34 -17.22
C THR A 280 24.92 -0.66 -16.46
N PHE A 281 24.90 -1.74 -15.66
CA PHE A 281 26.05 -2.18 -14.90
C PHE A 281 27.22 -2.59 -15.80
N GLU A 282 26.97 -3.42 -16.82
CA GLU A 282 27.97 -3.84 -17.80
C GLU A 282 28.65 -2.64 -18.47
N MET A 283 27.86 -1.65 -18.88
CA MET A 283 28.36 -0.51 -19.66
C MET A 283 29.01 0.59 -18.81
N HIS A 284 28.67 0.70 -17.52
CA HIS A 284 28.95 1.89 -16.75
C HIS A 284 29.58 1.65 -15.37
N SER A 285 29.59 0.42 -14.85
CA SER A 285 30.10 0.12 -13.49
C SER A 285 31.53 0.60 -13.26
N THR A 286 32.41 0.47 -14.25
CA THR A 286 33.83 0.88 -14.15
C THR A 286 34.01 2.36 -13.86
N TRP A 287 33.21 3.26 -14.46
CA TRP A 287 33.36 4.71 -14.24
C TRP A 287 32.41 5.24 -13.17
N THR A 288 31.28 4.57 -12.94
CA THR A 288 30.34 4.86 -11.85
C THR A 288 30.77 4.26 -10.51
N LEU A 289 31.83 3.44 -10.50
CA LEU A 289 32.37 2.73 -9.34
C LEU A 289 31.33 1.88 -8.60
N GLN A 290 30.36 1.36 -9.35
CA GLN A 290 29.33 0.50 -8.81
C GLN A 290 29.88 -0.92 -8.62
N ASP A 291 29.62 -1.49 -7.44
CA ASP A 291 30.03 -2.85 -7.07
C ASP A 291 28.87 -3.57 -6.36
N PHE A 292 28.56 -4.77 -6.83
CA PHE A 292 27.55 -5.68 -6.28
C PHE A 292 28.19 -7.00 -5.79
N GLY A 293 29.49 -7.00 -5.50
CA GLY A 293 30.16 -8.16 -4.90
C GLY A 293 30.24 -9.37 -5.83
N GLY A 294 30.34 -9.13 -7.13
CA GLY A 294 30.39 -10.19 -8.16
C GLY A 294 29.03 -10.68 -8.67
N LYS A 295 27.92 -10.12 -8.18
CA LYS A 295 26.57 -10.36 -8.68
C LYS A 295 26.16 -9.33 -9.74
N LEU A 296 25.21 -9.69 -10.59
CA LEU A 296 24.49 -8.75 -11.42
C LEU A 296 23.45 -7.98 -10.57
N PRO A 297 23.14 -6.71 -10.91
CA PRO A 297 22.09 -5.97 -10.22
C PRO A 297 20.73 -6.67 -10.26
N SER A 298 20.41 -7.42 -11.33
CA SER A 298 19.15 -8.19 -11.40
C SER A 298 19.10 -9.38 -10.44
N GLU A 299 20.25 -9.97 -10.09
CA GLU A 299 20.34 -10.99 -9.04
C GLU A 299 20.10 -10.35 -7.67
N VAL A 300 20.73 -9.21 -7.40
CA VAL A 300 20.54 -8.44 -6.17
C VAL A 300 19.09 -7.96 -6.05
N PHE A 301 18.46 -7.54 -7.15
CA PHE A 301 17.03 -7.16 -7.12
C PHE A 301 16.16 -8.31 -6.62
N ARG A 302 16.38 -9.53 -7.11
CA ARG A 302 15.61 -10.72 -6.67
C ARG A 302 15.90 -11.15 -5.23
N GLU A 303 16.99 -10.69 -4.63
CA GLU A 303 17.28 -10.95 -3.21
C GLU A 303 16.54 -9.98 -2.29
N HIS A 304 16.26 -8.76 -2.76
CA HIS A 304 15.81 -7.65 -1.91
C HIS A 304 14.40 -7.15 -2.18
N PHE A 305 13.84 -7.38 -3.37
CA PHE A 305 12.59 -6.75 -3.79
C PHE A 305 11.44 -7.75 -3.99
N LEU A 306 10.29 -7.41 -3.43
CA LEU A 306 8.97 -7.98 -3.70
C LEU A 306 8.20 -7.01 -4.57
N THR A 307 7.42 -7.53 -5.52
CA THR A 307 6.55 -6.75 -6.39
C THR A 307 5.14 -7.31 -6.32
N CYS A 308 4.13 -6.46 -6.52
CA CYS A 308 2.75 -6.90 -6.53
C CYS A 308 1.94 -6.33 -7.69
N PHE A 309 0.79 -6.98 -7.93
CA PHE A 309 -0.09 -6.70 -9.05
C PHE A 309 -1.54 -7.05 -8.72
N ILE A 310 -2.46 -6.42 -9.46
CA ILE A 310 -3.89 -6.65 -9.34
C ILE A 310 -4.38 -7.66 -10.41
N THR A 311 -4.28 -7.33 -11.71
CA THR A 311 -4.72 -8.19 -12.84
C THR A 311 -3.70 -8.36 -13.97
N ASP A 312 -2.47 -7.92 -13.78
CA ASP A 312 -1.40 -7.82 -14.80
C ASP A 312 -1.13 -9.12 -15.58
N LYS A 313 -1.90 -9.38 -16.64
CA LYS A 313 -1.73 -10.57 -17.49
C LYS A 313 -0.31 -10.71 -18.05
N LEU A 314 0.31 -9.60 -18.41
CA LEU A 314 1.70 -9.60 -18.88
C LEU A 314 2.66 -10.04 -17.77
N GLY A 315 2.48 -9.53 -16.55
CA GLY A 315 3.27 -9.91 -15.38
C GLY A 315 3.12 -11.38 -15.04
N VAL A 316 1.88 -11.89 -14.98
CA VAL A 316 1.59 -13.32 -14.73
C VAL A 316 2.21 -14.23 -15.81
N ARG A 317 2.20 -13.80 -17.08
CA ARG A 317 2.88 -14.54 -18.16
C ARG A 317 4.39 -14.59 -17.97
N LEU A 318 5.00 -13.52 -17.46
CA LEU A 318 6.45 -13.37 -17.28
C LEU A 318 6.91 -13.67 -15.84
N ARG A 319 6.07 -14.33 -15.02
CA ARG A 319 6.30 -14.59 -13.59
C ARG A 319 7.66 -15.19 -13.24
N HIS A 320 8.23 -16.04 -14.11
CA HIS A 320 9.55 -16.63 -13.88
C HIS A 320 10.70 -15.68 -14.22
N ASP A 321 10.51 -14.81 -15.22
CA ASP A 321 11.50 -13.77 -15.55
C ASP A 321 11.54 -12.69 -14.47
N ILE A 322 10.39 -12.39 -13.86
CA ILE A 322 10.29 -11.55 -12.65
C ILE A 322 11.00 -12.24 -11.49
N GLY A 323 10.67 -13.50 -11.25
CA GLY A 323 11.05 -14.28 -10.09
C GLY A 323 9.79 -14.73 -9.37
N ILE A 324 9.47 -16.03 -9.45
CA ILE A 324 8.21 -16.57 -8.92
C ILE A 324 8.08 -16.42 -7.39
N ASP A 325 9.19 -16.19 -6.70
CA ASP A 325 9.27 -15.96 -5.26
C ASP A 325 9.30 -14.45 -4.89
N ASN A 326 9.24 -13.56 -5.89
CA ASN A 326 9.32 -12.10 -5.77
C ASN A 326 8.04 -11.39 -6.25
N ILE A 327 6.94 -12.13 -6.37
CA ILE A 327 5.65 -11.63 -6.86
C ILE A 327 4.52 -11.98 -5.88
N CYS A 328 3.71 -11.00 -5.49
CA CYS A 328 2.50 -11.20 -4.71
C CYS A 328 1.28 -10.64 -5.44
N TRP A 329 0.11 -11.19 -5.14
CA TRP A 329 -1.16 -10.58 -5.54
C TRP A 329 -1.56 -9.47 -4.56
N GLU A 330 -2.23 -8.45 -5.07
CA GLU A 330 -2.85 -7.37 -4.29
C GLU A 330 -4.26 -7.03 -4.79
N GLY A 331 -5.11 -6.55 -3.90
CA GLY A 331 -6.53 -6.29 -4.14
C GLY A 331 -6.91 -4.81 -4.18
N ASP A 332 -6.07 -3.94 -3.63
CA ASP A 332 -6.25 -2.47 -3.57
C ASP A 332 -7.63 -2.06 -3.04
N TYR A 333 -8.27 -2.87 -2.19
CA TYR A 333 -9.56 -2.48 -1.61
C TYR A 333 -9.33 -1.25 -0.71
N PRO A 334 -10.15 -0.19 -0.78
CA PRO A 334 -11.41 -0.06 -1.54
C PRO A 334 -11.29 0.82 -2.79
N HIS A 335 -10.09 1.07 -3.31
CA HIS A 335 -9.86 1.99 -4.41
C HIS A 335 -10.45 1.52 -5.74
N SER A 336 -10.39 2.39 -6.76
CA SER A 336 -11.00 2.16 -8.07
C SER A 336 -10.37 1.04 -8.89
N ASP A 337 -9.10 0.71 -8.63
CA ASP A 337 -8.41 -0.38 -9.29
C ASP A 337 -8.73 -1.73 -8.63
N SER A 338 -9.33 -1.71 -7.44
CA SER A 338 -9.86 -2.88 -6.78
C SER A 338 -10.89 -3.62 -7.62
N LEU A 339 -10.79 -4.94 -7.59
CA LEU A 339 -11.72 -5.85 -8.26
C LEU A 339 -12.81 -6.38 -7.33
N TRP A 340 -12.91 -5.86 -6.10
CA TRP A 340 -13.89 -6.35 -5.14
C TRP A 340 -15.33 -6.23 -5.70
N PRO A 341 -16.18 -7.26 -5.57
CA PRO A 341 -15.98 -8.56 -4.88
C PRO A 341 -15.49 -9.69 -5.80
N ASP A 342 -15.26 -9.42 -7.08
CA ASP A 342 -15.01 -10.40 -8.15
C ASP A 342 -13.51 -10.63 -8.41
N ALA A 343 -12.65 -10.28 -7.45
CA ALA A 343 -11.21 -10.45 -7.55
C ALA A 343 -10.78 -11.91 -7.83
N PRO A 344 -11.34 -12.95 -7.16
CA PRO A 344 -10.98 -14.33 -7.45
C PRO A 344 -11.26 -14.75 -8.89
N GLU A 345 -12.38 -14.34 -9.48
CA GLU A 345 -12.75 -14.62 -10.86
C GLU A 345 -11.74 -14.04 -11.84
N GLN A 346 -11.46 -12.74 -11.71
CA GLN A 346 -10.59 -12.05 -12.65
C GLN A 346 -9.15 -12.54 -12.56
N LEU A 347 -8.66 -12.79 -11.34
CA LEU A 347 -7.33 -13.37 -11.15
C LEU A 347 -7.26 -14.80 -11.70
N HIS A 348 -8.28 -15.63 -11.46
CA HIS A 348 -8.37 -16.99 -12.00
C HIS A 348 -8.38 -17.01 -13.53
N ASP A 349 -9.12 -16.10 -14.17
CA ASP A 349 -9.14 -15.95 -15.63
C ASP A 349 -7.76 -15.59 -16.18
N VAL A 350 -7.06 -14.65 -15.54
CA VAL A 350 -5.69 -14.27 -15.92
C VAL A 350 -4.74 -15.46 -15.80
N MET A 351 -4.71 -16.12 -14.63
CA MET A 351 -3.85 -17.27 -14.36
C MET A 351 -4.12 -18.42 -15.33
N SER A 352 -5.40 -18.73 -15.58
CA SER A 352 -5.82 -19.76 -16.53
C SER A 352 -5.37 -19.42 -17.95
N SER A 353 -5.50 -18.16 -18.37
CA SER A 353 -5.07 -17.73 -19.69
C SER A 353 -3.55 -17.68 -19.90
N CYS A 354 -2.78 -17.84 -18.81
CA CYS A 354 -1.32 -17.87 -18.78
C CYS A 354 -0.76 -19.24 -18.36
N ASP A 355 -1.62 -20.28 -18.34
CA ASP A 355 -1.29 -21.66 -17.99
C ASP A 355 -0.48 -21.75 -16.68
N VAL A 356 -0.89 -20.99 -15.65
CA VAL A 356 -0.19 -20.97 -14.36
C VAL A 356 -0.41 -22.31 -13.62
N PRO A 357 0.64 -23.08 -13.31
CA PRO A 357 0.51 -24.31 -12.53
C PRO A 357 0.05 -24.02 -11.10
N ASP A 358 -0.57 -25.00 -10.46
CA ASP A 358 -1.11 -24.86 -9.11
C ASP A 358 -0.06 -24.45 -8.07
N ASP A 359 1.19 -24.88 -8.23
CA ASP A 359 2.28 -24.52 -7.31
C ASP A 359 2.67 -23.04 -7.44
N ASP A 360 2.76 -22.51 -8.66
CA ASP A 360 3.00 -21.10 -8.93
C ASP A 360 1.83 -20.24 -8.44
N ALA A 361 0.60 -20.70 -8.66
CA ALA A 361 -0.60 -20.01 -8.22
C ALA A 361 -0.57 -19.83 -6.69
N ARG A 362 -0.21 -20.86 -5.91
CA ARG A 362 -0.10 -20.73 -4.44
C ARG A 362 0.99 -19.76 -4.01
N LYS A 363 2.15 -19.78 -4.69
CA LYS A 363 3.22 -18.79 -4.45
C LYS A 363 2.73 -17.37 -4.61
N ILE A 364 2.14 -17.07 -5.77
CA ILE A 364 1.63 -15.74 -6.13
C ILE A 364 0.53 -15.29 -5.17
N THR A 365 -0.41 -16.18 -4.84
CA THR A 365 -1.65 -15.81 -4.15
C THR A 365 -1.52 -15.75 -2.63
N PHE A 366 -0.62 -16.52 -2.00
CA PHE A 366 -0.46 -16.45 -0.55
C PHE A 366 0.91 -16.88 0.01
N GLU A 367 1.60 -17.88 -0.54
CA GLU A 367 2.83 -18.42 0.09
C GLU A 367 3.97 -17.39 0.09
N ASN A 368 4.09 -16.56 -0.94
CA ASN A 368 5.07 -15.48 -0.97
C ASN A 368 4.77 -14.42 0.08
N ALA A 369 3.50 -14.00 0.23
CA ALA A 369 3.09 -13.03 1.25
C ALA A 369 3.42 -13.53 2.66
N MET A 370 3.09 -14.80 2.95
CA MET A 370 3.43 -15.43 4.23
C MET A 370 4.94 -15.41 4.51
N ARG A 371 5.75 -15.77 3.51
CA ARG A 371 7.21 -15.82 3.64
C ARG A 371 7.83 -14.43 3.81
N TRP A 372 7.40 -13.44 3.01
CA TRP A 372 7.99 -12.12 3.02
C TRP A 372 7.66 -11.34 4.29
N TYR A 373 6.41 -11.43 4.76
CA TYR A 373 5.91 -10.66 5.89
C TYR A 373 5.90 -11.43 7.22
N SER A 374 6.54 -12.60 7.29
CA SER A 374 6.59 -13.46 8.49
C SER A 374 5.21 -13.71 9.09
N PHE A 375 4.23 -13.97 8.22
CA PHE A 375 2.81 -14.04 8.55
C PHE A 375 2.27 -15.46 8.32
N ASP A 376 1.67 -16.05 9.35
CA ASP A 376 1.02 -17.36 9.26
C ASP A 376 -0.46 -17.28 9.66
N PRO A 377 -1.39 -17.12 8.69
CA PRO A 377 -2.81 -17.10 8.99
C PRO A 377 -3.33 -18.46 9.45
N PHE A 378 -2.62 -19.56 9.11
CA PHE A 378 -3.10 -20.91 9.39
C PHE A 378 -2.90 -21.33 10.84
N ALA A 379 -2.14 -20.57 11.62
CA ALA A 379 -2.11 -20.68 13.08
C ALA A 379 -3.47 -20.36 13.73
N HIS A 380 -4.32 -19.60 13.04
CA HIS A 380 -5.63 -19.15 13.53
C HIS A 380 -6.81 -19.68 12.70
N ILE A 381 -6.59 -19.92 11.41
CA ILE A 381 -7.65 -20.26 10.45
C ILE A 381 -7.27 -21.56 9.72
N PRO A 382 -8.04 -22.65 9.88
CA PRO A 382 -7.77 -23.88 9.15
C PRO A 382 -7.77 -23.65 7.63
N ARG A 383 -6.86 -24.29 6.90
CA ARG A 383 -6.68 -24.06 5.46
C ARG A 383 -7.95 -24.32 4.64
N GLU A 384 -8.76 -25.28 5.04
CA GLU A 384 -10.06 -25.59 4.43
C GLU A 384 -11.14 -24.51 4.64
N GLN A 385 -10.95 -23.62 5.62
CA GLN A 385 -11.81 -22.45 5.86
C GLN A 385 -11.27 -21.18 5.20
N ALA A 386 -10.05 -21.25 4.66
CA ALA A 386 -9.34 -20.12 4.09
C ALA A 386 -9.54 -19.97 2.57
N THR A 387 -10.23 -20.91 1.92
CA THR A 387 -10.44 -20.86 0.47
C THR A 387 -11.51 -19.84 0.08
N VAL A 388 -11.45 -19.32 -1.14
CA VAL A 388 -12.44 -18.42 -1.73
C VAL A 388 -13.87 -18.94 -1.50
N GLY A 389 -14.11 -20.22 -1.80
CA GLY A 389 -15.42 -20.83 -1.64
C GLY A 389 -15.87 -20.93 -0.18
N ALA A 390 -14.97 -21.23 0.76
CA ALA A 390 -15.28 -21.31 2.18
C ALA A 390 -15.60 -19.93 2.78
N LEU A 391 -14.79 -18.93 2.43
CA LEU A 391 -14.98 -17.55 2.85
C LEU A 391 -16.30 -16.97 2.34
N ARG A 392 -16.64 -17.19 1.06
CA ARG A 392 -17.92 -16.72 0.50
C ARG A 392 -19.13 -17.38 1.14
N ARG A 393 -19.05 -18.67 1.51
CA ARG A 393 -20.09 -19.32 2.31
C ARG A 393 -20.25 -18.68 3.70
N ALA A 394 -19.15 -18.27 4.32
CA ALA A 394 -19.19 -17.57 5.61
C ALA A 394 -19.78 -16.15 5.51
N ALA A 395 -19.84 -15.56 4.32
CA ALA A 395 -20.46 -14.26 4.05
C ALA A 395 -21.83 -14.36 3.38
N GLU A 396 -22.48 -15.53 3.38
CA GLU A 396 -23.76 -15.70 2.71
C GLU A 396 -24.80 -14.68 3.23
N GLY A 397 -25.42 -13.95 2.30
CA GLY A 397 -26.37 -12.87 2.61
C GLY A 397 -25.74 -11.50 2.86
N HIS A 398 -24.40 -11.37 2.84
CA HIS A 398 -23.74 -10.06 2.85
C HIS A 398 -23.96 -9.33 1.52
N ASP A 399 -24.29 -8.04 1.59
CA ASP A 399 -24.66 -7.27 0.41
C ASP A 399 -23.43 -6.80 -0.38
N VAL A 400 -23.21 -7.45 -1.52
CA VAL A 400 -22.16 -7.11 -2.48
C VAL A 400 -22.67 -6.37 -3.71
N THR A 401 -23.93 -5.96 -3.72
CA THR A 401 -24.52 -5.30 -4.90
C THR A 401 -23.83 -3.97 -5.19
N THR A 402 -23.48 -3.75 -6.45
CA THR A 402 -23.03 -2.44 -6.94
C THR A 402 -24.19 -1.46 -6.84
N ARG A 403 -24.03 -0.39 -6.06
CA ARG A 403 -25.05 0.66 -5.93
C ARG A 403 -24.44 2.02 -5.63
N SER A 404 -25.16 3.05 -6.03
CA SER A 404 -24.83 4.41 -5.63
C SER A 404 -24.86 4.53 -4.11
N ARG A 405 -23.83 5.15 -3.55
CA ARG A 405 -23.78 5.62 -2.17
C ARG A 405 -23.57 7.14 -2.10
N SER A 406 -23.57 7.80 -3.25
CA SER A 406 -23.40 9.24 -3.38
C SER A 406 -24.59 9.98 -2.79
N HIS A 407 -24.32 11.04 -2.05
CA HIS A 407 -25.32 12.04 -1.69
C HIS A 407 -25.56 13.05 -2.80
N GLN A 408 -24.56 13.23 -3.66
CA GLN A 408 -24.63 14.08 -4.85
C GLN A 408 -24.04 13.35 -6.05
N LEU A 409 -24.71 13.49 -7.20
CA LEU A 409 -24.20 13.04 -8.48
C LEU A 409 -23.50 14.23 -9.16
N ILE A 410 -22.20 14.11 -9.33
CA ILE A 410 -21.38 15.11 -10.03
C ILE A 410 -21.18 14.64 -11.46
N GLU A 411 -21.60 15.45 -12.42
CA GLU A 411 -21.50 15.13 -13.84
C GLU A 411 -20.03 14.96 -14.26
N PRO A 412 -19.70 13.99 -15.15
CA PRO A 412 -18.32 13.74 -15.58
C PRO A 412 -17.60 14.99 -16.13
N ALA A 413 -18.33 15.90 -16.77
CA ALA A 413 -17.77 17.15 -17.29
C ALA A 413 -17.29 18.09 -16.16
N GLU A 414 -18.00 18.11 -15.03
CA GLU A 414 -17.63 18.92 -13.86
C GLU A 414 -16.41 18.33 -13.17
N LYS A 415 -16.36 17.00 -12.99
CA LYS A 415 -15.18 16.29 -12.48
C LYS A 415 -13.92 16.60 -13.29
N LEU A 416 -14.04 16.53 -14.63
CA LEU A 416 -12.93 16.80 -15.54
C LEU A 416 -12.45 18.26 -15.45
N GLU A 417 -13.35 19.23 -15.32
CA GLU A 417 -12.95 20.63 -15.16
C GLU A 417 -12.31 20.89 -13.80
N ALA A 418 -12.80 20.28 -12.73
CA ALA A 418 -12.18 20.34 -11.40
C ALA A 418 -10.74 19.79 -11.43
N PHE A 419 -10.52 18.65 -12.10
CA PHE A 419 -9.17 18.10 -12.32
C PHE A 419 -8.28 19.08 -13.10
N ARG A 420 -8.75 19.60 -14.23
CA ARG A 420 -7.99 20.57 -15.05
C ARG A 420 -7.62 21.83 -14.27
N SER A 421 -8.54 22.30 -13.42
CA SER A 421 -8.29 23.45 -12.54
C SER A 421 -7.14 23.17 -11.57
N LYS A 422 -7.16 22.01 -10.91
CA LYS A 422 -6.07 21.56 -10.01
C LYS A 422 -4.75 21.38 -10.76
N ALA A 423 -4.75 20.76 -11.94
CA ALA A 423 -3.55 20.55 -12.74
C ALA A 423 -2.91 21.88 -13.16
N ARG A 424 -3.71 22.86 -13.61
CA ARG A 424 -3.23 24.22 -13.93
C ARG A 424 -2.60 24.92 -12.71
N ALA A 425 -3.21 24.78 -11.54
CA ALA A 425 -2.68 25.35 -10.29
C ALA A 425 -1.34 24.70 -9.90
N ALA A 426 -1.24 23.38 -9.99
CA ALA A 426 -0.01 22.65 -9.67
C ALA A 426 1.15 23.03 -10.61
N VAL A 427 0.91 23.14 -11.92
CA VAL A 427 1.92 23.57 -12.89
C VAL A 427 2.33 25.02 -12.68
N ALA A 428 1.40 25.90 -12.30
CA ALA A 428 1.72 27.29 -11.98
C ALA A 428 2.60 27.42 -10.73
N ALA A 429 2.38 26.59 -9.71
CA ALA A 429 3.18 26.59 -8.48
C ALA A 429 4.60 26.01 -8.66
N ALA A 430 4.83 25.23 -9.73
CA ALA A 430 6.14 24.66 -10.07
C ALA A 430 7.03 25.59 -10.92
N ARG A 431 6.55 26.78 -11.29
CA ARG A 431 7.29 27.83 -11.99
C ARG A 431 7.70 28.93 -11.03
#